data_AF-A0A090I878-F1
#
_entry.id   AF-A0A090I878-F1
#
_cell.length_a   1.000
_cell.length_b   1.000
_cell.length_c   1.000
_cell.angle_alpha   90.00
_cell.angle_beta   90.00
_cell.angle_gamma   90.00
#
_symmetry.space_group_name_H-M   'P 1'
#
loop_
_entity.id
_entity.type
_entity.pdbx_description
1 polymer ?
#
loop_
_entity_poly.entity_id
_entity_poly.type
_entity_poly.pdbx_seq_one_letter_code
_entity_poly.pdbx_strand_id
1 'polypeptide(L)'
;MSEANLATSLQNTTTHSKKWAIAPVWYPDEALGQPDSNGARELIAREHRKIKSIPTLNRKLFNTVEKHGVWLNAQWPCLVYRLIEVGMRKRNLSFRVDHKQNIENAMRWISYHSDAVTGCINVTRLCIEIGKEIKVSSSTISIIMKELVVMGLLYEPEYSGQSVQDVLHGGHLPRTLCTTPLFYELLGINNDELARLRSIEIQRRQIEAAKRQEQYDADFALKTFCQNNILRVWEHRHTQVTSSYKIKLSDMPPLERMSYISRKLVQRIKDKGWEISLEQKNITKMANNLLSRMGLAVRQITPLSPIPI
;
A
#
# COMPACT_ATOMS: atom_id res chain seq x y z
N MET A 1 -63.71 12.79 44.85
CA MET A 1 -62.85 11.58 44.85
C MET A 1 -63.29 10.71 43.70
N SER A 2 -62.52 10.70 42.61
CA SER A 2 -62.51 9.66 41.58
C SER A 2 -61.48 10.04 40.51
N GLU A 3 -60.65 9.07 40.17
CA GLU A 3 -59.51 9.12 39.27
C GLU A 3 -59.88 9.54 37.84
N ALA A 4 -58.95 10.20 37.15
CA ALA A 4 -58.92 10.22 35.70
C ALA A 4 -57.47 10.28 35.20
N ASN A 5 -57.07 9.15 34.60
CA ASN A 5 -55.80 8.89 33.94
C ASN A 5 -55.43 9.98 32.91
N LEU A 6 -54.22 10.55 33.04
CA LEU A 6 -53.53 11.12 31.89
C LEU A 6 -52.31 10.25 31.58
N ALA A 7 -52.48 9.43 30.56
CA ALA A 7 -51.43 8.62 29.96
C ALA A 7 -50.25 9.51 29.53
N THR A 8 -49.09 9.25 30.12
CA THR A 8 -47.80 9.75 29.65
C THR A 8 -47.54 9.18 28.25
N SER A 9 -47.67 10.04 27.25
CA SER A 9 -47.20 9.79 25.90
C SER A 9 -45.68 9.58 25.93
N LEU A 10 -45.25 8.32 25.83
CA LEU A 10 -43.89 7.92 25.49
C LEU A 10 -43.58 8.43 24.06
N GLN A 11 -43.08 9.65 23.94
CA GLN A 11 -42.39 10.06 22.72
C GLN A 11 -41.05 9.35 22.67
N ASN A 12 -41.03 8.26 21.88
CA ASN A 12 -39.83 7.60 21.40
C ASN A 12 -38.89 8.62 20.76
N THR A 13 -37.85 9.02 21.49
CA THR A 13 -36.66 9.66 20.94
C THR A 13 -35.93 8.64 20.08
N THR A 14 -36.32 8.52 18.81
CA THR A 14 -35.53 7.81 17.81
C THR A 14 -34.19 8.53 17.67
N THR A 15 -33.16 7.95 18.26
CA THR A 15 -31.76 8.29 18.11
C THR A 15 -31.43 8.59 16.66
N HIS A 16 -30.99 9.83 16.39
CA HIS A 16 -30.42 10.20 15.10
C HIS A 16 -29.32 9.21 14.72
N SER A 17 -29.60 8.36 13.73
CA SER A 17 -28.58 7.69 12.95
C SER A 17 -27.65 8.77 12.41
N LYS A 18 -26.44 8.90 12.97
CA LYS A 18 -25.36 9.69 12.37
C LYS A 18 -25.10 9.06 11.00
N LYS A 19 -25.70 9.62 9.95
CA LYS A 19 -25.26 9.39 8.57
C LYS A 19 -23.80 9.80 8.53
N TRP A 20 -22.91 8.83 8.45
CA TRP A 20 -21.49 9.09 8.23
C TRP A 20 -21.39 9.87 6.92
N ALA A 21 -20.76 11.04 6.95
CA ALA A 21 -20.55 11.83 5.75
C ALA A 21 -19.74 10.99 4.75
N ILE A 22 -20.27 10.81 3.54
CA ILE A 22 -19.58 10.12 2.45
C ILE A 22 -18.26 10.86 2.22
N ALA A 23 -17.14 10.13 2.17
CA ALA A 23 -15.85 10.73 1.89
C ALA A 23 -15.91 11.47 0.55
N PRO A 24 -15.39 12.71 0.44
CA PRO A 24 -15.36 13.42 -0.82
C PRO A 24 -14.54 12.65 -1.85
N VAL A 25 -14.85 12.88 -3.12
CA VAL A 25 -14.06 12.34 -4.23
C VAL A 25 -12.61 12.79 -4.09
N TRP A 26 -11.67 11.84 -4.13
CA TRP A 26 -10.25 12.14 -3.98
C TRP A 26 -9.63 12.65 -5.30
N TYR A 27 -8.77 13.65 -5.15
CA TYR A 27 -7.92 14.21 -6.21
C TYR A 27 -6.51 14.44 -5.65
N PRO A 28 -5.46 14.30 -6.48
CA PRO A 28 -4.10 14.62 -6.07
C PRO A 28 -3.96 16.14 -5.90
N ASP A 29 -3.01 16.57 -5.07
CA ASP A 29 -2.84 17.98 -4.68
C ASP A 29 -2.64 18.93 -5.86
N GLU A 30 -2.04 18.45 -6.96
CA GLU A 30 -1.79 19.21 -8.19
C GLU A 30 -3.07 19.50 -8.98
N ALA A 31 -4.18 18.83 -8.66
CA ALA A 31 -5.50 19.10 -9.23
C ALA A 31 -6.33 20.08 -8.39
N LEU A 32 -5.85 20.47 -7.20
CA LEU A 32 -6.60 21.26 -6.22
C LEU A 32 -6.07 22.70 -6.16
N GLY A 33 -6.99 23.66 -6.04
CA GLY A 33 -6.71 25.09 -5.90
C GLY A 33 -6.10 25.46 -4.54
N GLN A 34 -5.98 26.77 -4.29
CA GLN A 34 -5.63 27.26 -2.96
C GLN A 34 -6.75 26.96 -1.97
N PRO A 35 -6.44 26.72 -0.69
CA PRO A 35 -7.47 26.55 0.33
C PRO A 35 -8.25 27.86 0.52
N ASP A 36 -9.56 27.73 0.70
CA ASP A 36 -10.43 28.82 1.13
C ASP A 36 -10.22 29.13 2.63
N SER A 37 -10.99 30.08 3.17
CA SER A 37 -10.95 30.46 4.59
C SER A 37 -11.28 29.33 5.56
N ASN A 38 -11.87 28.22 5.09
CA ASN A 38 -12.21 27.03 5.87
C ASN A 38 -11.22 25.87 5.62
N GLY A 39 -10.18 26.08 4.81
CA GLY A 39 -9.21 25.06 4.43
C GLY A 39 -9.72 24.08 3.36
N ALA A 40 -10.90 24.31 2.78
CA ALA A 40 -11.40 23.51 1.66
C ALA A 40 -10.71 23.95 0.36
N ARG A 41 -10.36 22.97 -0.49
CA ARG A 41 -9.69 23.23 -1.77
C ARG A 41 -10.61 22.82 -2.90
N GLU A 42 -10.87 23.74 -3.81
CA GLU A 42 -11.68 23.48 -5.00
C GLU A 42 -10.89 22.72 -6.06
N LEU A 43 -11.61 21.94 -6.88
CA LEU A 43 -11.03 21.24 -8.01
C LEU A 43 -10.75 22.25 -9.14
N ILE A 44 -9.50 22.37 -9.55
CA ILE A 44 -9.12 23.20 -10.70
C ILE A 44 -9.73 22.60 -11.96
N ALA A 45 -10.24 23.43 -12.88
CA ALA A 45 -10.72 22.98 -14.18
C ALA A 45 -9.59 22.28 -14.95
N ARG A 46 -9.94 21.25 -15.76
CA ARG A 46 -8.95 20.33 -16.34
C ARG A 46 -7.91 21.06 -17.21
N GLU A 47 -8.35 22.07 -17.93
CA GLU A 47 -7.57 22.98 -18.79
C GLU A 47 -6.56 23.84 -18.02
N HIS A 48 -6.79 24.08 -16.73
CA HIS A 48 -5.94 24.92 -15.87
C HIS A 48 -5.03 24.10 -14.95
N ARG A 49 -5.09 22.76 -15.01
CA ARG A 49 -4.19 21.91 -14.24
C ARG A 49 -2.84 21.82 -14.92
N LYS A 50 -1.77 21.95 -14.13
CA LYS A 50 -0.41 21.69 -14.60
C LYS A 50 -0.29 20.23 -15.09
N ILE A 51 0.63 20.00 -16.01
CA ILE A 51 0.98 18.64 -16.45
C ILE A 51 1.44 17.85 -15.22
N LYS A 52 0.68 16.81 -14.85
CA LYS A 52 1.02 15.94 -13.72
C LYS A 52 2.36 15.28 -13.95
N SER A 53 3.24 15.32 -12.94
CA SER A 53 4.57 14.69 -13.00
C SER A 53 4.51 13.16 -12.83
N ILE A 54 3.62 12.51 -13.57
CA ILE A 54 3.43 11.05 -13.57
C ILE A 54 3.69 10.49 -14.97
N PRO A 55 4.15 9.23 -15.10
CA PRO A 55 4.36 8.60 -16.40
C PRO A 55 3.11 8.53 -17.27
N THR A 56 3.30 8.37 -18.58
CA THR A 56 2.22 8.37 -19.57
C THR A 56 1.15 7.31 -19.30
N LEU A 57 1.55 6.08 -18.92
CA LEU A 57 0.63 4.99 -18.58
C LEU A 57 -0.31 5.39 -17.43
N ASN A 58 0.25 5.86 -16.32
CA ASN A 58 -0.49 6.36 -15.16
C ASN A 58 -1.40 7.53 -15.49
N ARG A 59 -0.92 8.46 -16.33
CA ARG A 59 -1.73 9.60 -16.78
C ARG A 59 -2.96 9.14 -17.55
N LYS A 60 -2.81 8.15 -18.44
CA LYS A 60 -3.93 7.55 -19.19
C LYS A 60 -4.94 6.91 -18.24
N LEU A 61 -4.47 6.12 -17.28
CA LEU A 61 -5.32 5.50 -16.25
C LEU A 61 -6.08 6.54 -15.43
N PHE A 62 -5.35 7.49 -14.83
CA PHE A 62 -5.94 8.52 -13.98
C PHE A 62 -7.00 9.32 -14.73
N ASN A 63 -6.69 9.78 -15.95
CA ASN A 63 -7.63 10.56 -16.76
C ASN A 63 -8.87 9.74 -17.13
N THR A 64 -8.72 8.43 -17.34
CA THR A 64 -9.83 7.53 -17.64
C THR A 64 -10.75 7.40 -16.44
N VAL A 65 -10.20 7.14 -15.25
CA VAL A 65 -10.97 7.08 -14.01
C VAL A 65 -11.62 8.42 -13.69
N GLU A 66 -10.93 9.53 -13.91
CA GLU A 66 -11.49 10.86 -13.66
C GLU A 66 -12.68 11.16 -14.58
N LYS A 67 -12.55 10.86 -15.88
CA LYS A 67 -13.57 11.19 -16.88
C LYS A 67 -14.81 10.31 -16.77
N HIS A 68 -14.61 9.02 -16.48
CA HIS A 68 -15.67 8.03 -16.59
C HIS A 68 -16.04 7.38 -15.25
N GLY A 69 -15.27 7.60 -14.18
CA GLY A 69 -15.39 6.82 -12.95
C GLY A 69 -14.93 5.37 -13.15
N VAL A 70 -14.67 4.69 -12.03
CA VAL A 70 -14.25 3.27 -12.06
C VAL A 70 -15.39 2.38 -12.55
N TRP A 71 -16.62 2.72 -12.18
CA TRP A 71 -17.77 1.83 -12.32
C TRP A 71 -18.46 1.85 -13.69
N LEU A 72 -18.24 2.88 -14.52
CA LEU A 72 -18.82 2.96 -15.86
C LEU A 72 -17.93 2.30 -16.93
N ASN A 73 -16.61 2.32 -16.76
CA ASN A 73 -15.67 1.71 -17.72
C ASN A 73 -15.36 0.23 -17.41
N ALA A 74 -15.45 -0.19 -16.15
CA ALA A 74 -15.10 -1.54 -15.74
C ALA A 74 -16.31 -2.50 -15.85
N GLN A 75 -16.59 -3.04 -17.04
CA GLN A 75 -17.75 -3.91 -17.26
C GLN A 75 -17.75 -5.17 -16.37
N TRP A 76 -16.61 -5.86 -16.24
CA TRP A 76 -16.49 -7.10 -15.46
C TRP A 76 -16.43 -6.89 -13.93
N PRO A 77 -15.72 -5.91 -13.36
CA PRO A 77 -15.76 -5.62 -11.92
C PRO A 77 -17.06 -4.99 -11.49
N CYS A 78 -17.75 -4.24 -12.36
CA CYS A 78 -19.14 -3.88 -12.12
C CYS A 78 -20.00 -5.15 -11.99
N LEU A 79 -19.75 -6.18 -12.82
CA LEU A 79 -20.41 -7.48 -12.69
C LEU A 79 -20.00 -8.24 -11.41
N VAL A 80 -18.71 -8.38 -11.09
CA VAL A 80 -18.21 -9.02 -9.85
C VAL A 80 -18.74 -8.29 -8.62
N TYR A 81 -18.70 -6.97 -8.63
CA TYR A 81 -19.29 -6.13 -7.61
C TYR A 81 -20.79 -6.38 -7.47
N ARG A 82 -21.53 -6.41 -8.59
CA ARG A 82 -22.95 -6.75 -8.60
C ARG A 82 -23.20 -8.17 -8.08
N LEU A 83 -22.33 -9.14 -8.38
CA LEU A 83 -22.44 -10.52 -7.87
C LEU A 83 -22.18 -10.59 -6.36
N ILE A 84 -21.18 -9.85 -5.85
CA ILE A 84 -20.92 -9.71 -4.42
C ILE A 84 -22.13 -9.01 -3.77
N GLU A 85 -22.64 -7.94 -4.35
CA GLU A 85 -23.82 -7.21 -3.88
C GLU A 85 -25.05 -8.12 -3.85
N VAL A 86 -25.27 -8.96 -4.88
CA VAL A 86 -26.33 -9.97 -4.90
C VAL A 86 -26.14 -10.98 -3.76
N GLY A 87 -24.92 -11.46 -3.53
CA GLY A 87 -24.60 -12.34 -2.40
C GLY A 87 -24.86 -11.69 -1.04
N MET A 88 -24.55 -10.39 -0.90
CA MET A 88 -24.85 -9.58 0.28
C MET A 88 -26.35 -9.38 0.47
N ARG A 89 -27.10 -9.08 -0.60
CA ARG A 89 -28.56 -8.90 -0.57
C ARG A 89 -29.28 -10.18 -0.12
N LYS A 90 -28.78 -11.36 -0.48
CA LYS A 90 -29.29 -12.65 0.06
C LYS A 90 -29.20 -12.74 1.59
N ARG A 91 -28.31 -11.95 2.20
CA ARG A 91 -28.14 -11.82 3.65
C ARG A 91 -28.70 -10.51 4.20
N ASN A 92 -29.53 -9.78 3.43
CA ASN A 92 -30.04 -8.43 3.74
C ASN A 92 -28.93 -7.39 4.00
N LEU A 93 -27.78 -7.55 3.36
CA LEU A 93 -26.68 -6.60 3.38
C LEU A 93 -26.62 -5.87 2.03
N SER A 94 -26.23 -4.60 2.05
CA SER A 94 -25.89 -3.86 0.85
C SER A 94 -24.56 -3.16 1.03
N PHE A 95 -23.83 -2.97 -0.07
CA PHE A 95 -22.71 -2.06 -0.04
C PHE A 95 -23.22 -0.65 0.19
N ARG A 96 -22.69 -0.04 1.23
CA ARG A 96 -22.97 1.36 1.53
C ARG A 96 -22.35 2.24 0.43
N VAL A 97 -23.03 3.36 0.13
CA VAL A 97 -22.62 4.31 -0.92
C VAL A 97 -21.24 4.91 -0.62
N ASP A 98 -20.92 5.11 0.65
CA ASP A 98 -19.59 5.52 1.12
C ASP A 98 -18.49 4.52 0.71
N HIS A 99 -18.75 3.21 0.81
CA HIS A 99 -17.77 2.17 0.43
C HIS A 99 -17.49 2.16 -1.08
N LYS A 100 -18.53 2.37 -1.92
CA LYS A 100 -18.35 2.55 -3.37
C LYS A 100 -17.41 3.71 -3.69
N GLN A 101 -17.64 4.86 -3.04
CA GLN A 101 -16.81 6.05 -3.19
C GLN A 101 -15.38 5.82 -2.68
N ASN A 102 -15.22 5.07 -1.59
CA ASN A 102 -13.91 4.75 -1.02
C ASN A 102 -13.09 3.83 -1.94
N ILE A 103 -13.73 2.82 -2.57
CA ILE A 103 -13.09 1.97 -3.59
C ILE A 103 -12.68 2.84 -4.79
N GLU A 104 -13.56 3.72 -5.26
CA GLU A 104 -13.24 4.62 -6.36
C GLU A 104 -12.05 5.54 -6.03
N ASN A 105 -12.04 6.12 -4.84
CA ASN A 105 -10.93 6.94 -4.35
C ASN A 105 -9.63 6.12 -4.28
N ALA A 106 -9.68 4.88 -3.79
CA ALA A 106 -8.51 4.00 -3.75
C ALA A 106 -7.98 3.67 -5.17
N MET A 107 -8.87 3.37 -6.12
CA MET A 107 -8.49 3.09 -7.51
C MET A 107 -7.91 4.33 -8.22
N ARG A 108 -8.46 5.53 -7.97
CA ARG A 108 -7.89 6.80 -8.43
C ARG A 108 -6.49 7.01 -7.86
N TRP A 109 -6.33 6.76 -6.56
CA TRP A 109 -5.06 6.88 -5.86
C TRP A 109 -4.00 5.94 -6.44
N ILE A 110 -4.36 4.67 -6.63
CA ILE A 110 -3.50 3.65 -7.26
C ILE A 110 -3.10 4.07 -8.66
N SER A 111 -4.06 4.53 -9.49
CA SER A 111 -3.77 4.96 -10.86
C SER A 111 -2.78 6.12 -10.92
N TYR A 112 -2.80 7.00 -9.92
CA TYR A 112 -1.86 8.12 -9.81
C TYR A 112 -0.47 7.67 -9.37
N HIS A 113 -0.39 6.80 -8.37
CA HIS A 113 0.85 6.49 -7.64
C HIS A 113 1.52 5.16 -8.01
N SER A 114 0.89 4.32 -8.84
CA SER A 114 1.52 3.05 -9.24
C SER A 114 2.73 3.31 -10.13
N ASP A 115 3.77 2.49 -9.98
CA ASP A 115 4.90 2.50 -10.89
C ASP A 115 4.47 2.04 -12.28
N ALA A 116 4.85 2.78 -13.32
CA ALA A 116 4.43 2.50 -14.69
C ALA A 116 5.00 1.19 -15.27
N VAL A 117 6.11 0.69 -14.73
CA VAL A 117 6.75 -0.54 -15.23
C VAL A 117 6.18 -1.75 -14.50
N THR A 118 6.28 -1.74 -13.17
CA THR A 118 5.97 -2.87 -12.30
C THR A 118 4.50 -2.92 -11.90
N GLY A 119 3.77 -1.80 -12.04
CA GLY A 119 2.42 -1.65 -11.49
C GLY A 119 2.39 -1.51 -9.97
N CYS A 120 3.57 -1.48 -9.32
CA CYS A 120 3.65 -1.49 -7.88
C CYS A 120 3.33 -0.15 -7.27
N ILE A 121 2.54 -0.20 -6.22
CA ILE A 121 2.05 1.01 -5.58
C ILE A 121 3.15 1.54 -4.68
N ASN A 122 3.67 2.75 -4.97
CA ASN A 122 4.65 3.36 -4.09
C ASN A 122 4.02 3.96 -2.85
N VAL A 123 3.90 3.15 -1.80
CA VAL A 123 3.40 3.63 -0.52
C VAL A 123 4.26 3.10 0.59
N THR A 124 4.69 4.02 1.43
CA THR A 124 5.58 3.72 2.54
C THR A 124 4.84 3.58 3.87
N ARG A 125 3.52 3.40 3.76
CA ARG A 125 2.57 2.94 4.77
C ARG A 125 1.24 2.64 4.08
N LEU A 126 1.24 1.62 3.20
CA LEU A 126 0.20 1.35 2.18
C LEU A 126 -1.26 1.51 2.60
N CYS A 127 -1.64 1.26 3.86
CA CYS A 127 -3.01 1.50 4.33
C CYS A 127 -3.20 2.81 5.12
N ILE A 128 -2.17 3.28 5.81
CA ILE A 128 -2.26 4.47 6.68
C ILE A 128 -2.10 5.75 5.86
N GLU A 129 -1.13 5.80 4.95
CA GLU A 129 -0.90 6.94 4.07
C GLU A 129 -2.06 7.10 3.07
N ILE A 130 -2.44 6.02 2.38
CA ILE A 130 -3.63 6.03 1.51
C ILE A 130 -4.86 6.46 2.31
N GLY A 131 -5.11 5.85 3.48
CA GLY A 131 -6.26 6.19 4.32
C GLY A 131 -6.29 7.67 4.70
N LYS A 132 -5.15 8.24 5.09
CA LYS A 132 -5.05 9.67 5.40
C LYS A 132 -5.34 10.55 4.19
N GLU A 133 -4.77 10.23 3.02
CA GLU A 133 -4.94 11.02 1.80
C GLU A 133 -6.36 10.96 1.25
N ILE A 134 -6.98 9.78 1.22
CA ILE A 134 -8.36 9.63 0.75
C ILE A 134 -9.41 9.86 1.84
N LYS A 135 -8.98 10.26 3.04
CA LYS A 135 -9.81 10.58 4.22
C LYS A 135 -10.69 9.42 4.71
N VAL A 136 -10.13 8.22 4.80
CA VAL A 136 -10.80 7.05 5.38
C VAL A 136 -9.92 6.36 6.43
N SER A 137 -10.54 5.55 7.28
CA SER A 137 -9.80 4.83 8.32
C SER A 137 -8.86 3.76 7.76
N SER A 138 -7.78 3.44 8.47
CA SER A 138 -6.84 2.39 8.06
C SER A 138 -7.48 0.99 7.99
N SER A 139 -8.50 0.72 8.80
CA SER A 139 -9.26 -0.54 8.73
C SER A 139 -10.11 -0.60 7.46
N THR A 140 -10.74 0.50 7.07
CA THR A 140 -11.48 0.62 5.81
C THR A 140 -10.56 0.37 4.60
N ILE A 141 -9.38 1.00 4.54
CA ILE A 141 -8.44 0.73 3.44
C ILE A 141 -7.94 -0.71 3.46
N SER A 142 -7.67 -1.28 4.62
CA SER A 142 -7.25 -2.69 4.70
C SER A 142 -8.29 -3.63 4.09
N ILE A 143 -9.59 -3.37 4.31
CA ILE A 143 -10.68 -4.14 3.69
C ILE A 143 -10.70 -3.92 2.17
N ILE A 144 -10.63 -2.66 1.71
CA ILE A 144 -10.63 -2.32 0.27
C ILE A 144 -9.47 -3.02 -0.45
N MET A 145 -8.26 -3.00 0.12
CA MET A 145 -7.10 -3.66 -0.47
C MET A 145 -7.30 -5.18 -0.57
N LYS A 146 -7.92 -5.81 0.44
CA LYS A 146 -8.29 -7.24 0.38
C LYS A 146 -9.30 -7.51 -0.73
N GLU A 147 -10.33 -6.67 -0.85
CA GLU A 147 -11.33 -6.79 -1.90
C GLU A 147 -10.71 -6.67 -3.30
N LEU A 148 -9.83 -5.69 -3.52
CA LEU A 148 -9.14 -5.51 -4.80
C LEU A 148 -8.23 -6.70 -5.15
N VAL A 149 -7.62 -7.35 -4.15
CA VAL A 149 -6.86 -8.60 -4.35
C VAL A 149 -7.79 -9.77 -4.70
N VAL A 150 -8.92 -9.93 -3.99
CA VAL A 150 -9.92 -10.98 -4.28
C VAL A 150 -10.53 -10.81 -5.67
N MET A 151 -10.73 -9.57 -6.12
CA MET A 151 -11.18 -9.24 -7.47
C MET A 151 -10.09 -9.46 -8.54
N GLY A 152 -8.86 -9.81 -8.15
CA GLY A 152 -7.75 -10.03 -9.07
C GLY A 152 -7.18 -8.75 -9.68
N LEU A 153 -7.45 -7.58 -9.08
CA LEU A 153 -6.98 -6.28 -9.58
C LEU A 153 -5.60 -5.92 -9.02
N LEU A 154 -5.30 -6.43 -7.84
CA LEU A 154 -4.01 -6.30 -7.20
C LEU A 154 -3.45 -7.69 -6.91
N TYR A 155 -2.14 -7.82 -7.00
CA TYR A 155 -1.40 -8.99 -6.57
C TYR A 155 -0.26 -8.59 -5.64
N GLU A 156 0.20 -9.54 -4.83
CA GLU A 156 1.41 -9.38 -4.03
C GLU A 156 2.59 -10.01 -4.78
N PRO A 157 3.65 -9.25 -5.09
CA PRO A 157 4.83 -9.80 -5.78
C PRO A 157 5.65 -10.69 -4.85
N GLU A 158 6.44 -11.60 -5.43
CA GLU A 158 7.25 -12.58 -4.70
C GLU A 158 8.20 -11.95 -3.65
N TYR A 159 8.77 -10.79 -3.98
CA TYR A 159 9.70 -10.08 -3.08
C TYR A 159 9.01 -9.34 -1.93
N SER A 160 7.67 -9.32 -1.88
CA SER A 160 6.91 -8.73 -0.78
C SER A 160 7.11 -9.52 0.50
N GLY A 161 6.79 -8.92 1.66
CA GLY A 161 6.92 -9.52 2.99
C GLY A 161 5.94 -10.68 3.29
N GLN A 162 5.41 -11.38 2.28
CA GLN A 162 4.30 -12.33 2.33
C GLN A 162 4.26 -13.15 3.62
N SER A 163 3.24 -12.91 4.45
CA SER A 163 2.97 -13.65 5.71
C SER A 163 4.15 -13.74 6.69
N VAL A 164 5.22 -12.96 6.49
CA VAL A 164 6.43 -13.09 7.27
C VAL A 164 6.27 -12.31 8.55
N GLN A 165 6.39 -13.04 9.65
CA GLN A 165 6.32 -12.46 10.96
C GLN A 165 7.53 -11.55 11.18
N ASP A 166 7.25 -10.31 11.53
CA ASP A 166 8.19 -9.38 12.11
C ASP A 166 8.46 -9.87 13.55
N VAL A 167 9.44 -10.77 13.67
CA VAL A 167 9.82 -11.45 14.92
C VAL A 167 10.14 -10.43 16.02
N LEU A 168 10.69 -9.27 15.65
CA LEU A 168 11.09 -8.23 16.59
C LEU A 168 9.90 -7.43 17.11
N HIS A 169 8.97 -7.02 16.24
CA HIS A 169 7.83 -6.19 16.64
C HIS A 169 6.55 -6.97 16.95
N GLY A 170 6.49 -8.27 16.67
CA GLY A 170 5.31 -9.12 16.95
C GLY A 170 4.14 -8.91 15.97
N GLY A 171 4.42 -8.55 14.73
CA GLY A 171 3.43 -8.35 13.66
C GLY A 171 3.84 -9.00 12.35
N HIS A 172 3.32 -8.54 11.21
CA HIS A 172 3.80 -8.94 9.88
C HIS A 172 4.62 -7.81 9.24
N LEU A 173 5.59 -8.19 8.42
CA LEU A 173 6.25 -7.25 7.51
C LEU A 173 5.19 -6.62 6.58
N PRO A 174 5.37 -5.35 6.17
CA PRO A 174 4.43 -4.71 5.26
C PRO A 174 4.36 -5.46 3.93
N ARG A 175 3.16 -5.46 3.34
CA ARG A 175 2.92 -6.01 2.02
C ARG A 175 3.07 -4.92 0.96
N THR A 176 3.72 -5.25 -0.14
CA THR A 176 3.64 -4.48 -1.38
C THR A 176 2.53 -5.08 -2.23
N LEU A 177 1.70 -4.23 -2.83
CA LEU A 177 0.70 -4.65 -3.80
C LEU A 177 0.99 -3.98 -5.14
N CYS A 178 0.78 -4.72 -6.22
CA CYS A 178 1.00 -4.25 -7.58
C CYS A 178 -0.24 -4.52 -8.43
N THR A 179 -0.49 -3.66 -9.42
CA THR A 179 -1.63 -3.78 -10.33
C THR A 179 -1.43 -4.95 -11.29
N THR A 180 -2.49 -5.73 -11.49
CA THR A 180 -2.51 -6.83 -12.46
C THR A 180 -2.82 -6.30 -13.87
N PRO A 181 -2.55 -7.07 -14.93
CA PRO A 181 -3.02 -6.72 -16.27
C PRO A 181 -4.53 -6.45 -16.32
N LEU A 182 -5.32 -7.21 -15.56
CA LEU A 182 -6.76 -6.99 -15.42
C LEU A 182 -7.06 -5.55 -14.97
N PHE A 183 -6.36 -5.01 -13.96
CA PHE A 183 -6.54 -3.62 -13.51
C PHE A 183 -6.47 -2.61 -14.66
N TYR A 184 -5.53 -2.79 -15.59
CA TYR A 184 -5.35 -1.90 -16.74
C TYR A 184 -6.46 -2.09 -17.78
N GLU A 185 -6.86 -3.33 -18.03
CA GLU A 185 -7.94 -3.68 -18.96
C GLU A 185 -9.26 -3.02 -18.55
N LEU A 186 -9.56 -3.01 -17.24
CA LEU A 186 -10.73 -2.30 -16.69
C LEU A 186 -10.76 -0.81 -16.99
N LEU A 187 -9.58 -0.23 -17.17
CA LEU A 187 -9.38 1.18 -17.41
C LEU A 187 -9.07 1.44 -18.90
N GLY A 188 -9.48 0.52 -19.77
CA GLY A 188 -9.44 0.67 -21.22
C GLY A 188 -8.04 0.51 -21.82
N ILE A 189 -7.14 -0.18 -21.14
CA ILE A 189 -5.79 -0.47 -21.63
C ILE A 189 -5.66 -2.00 -21.74
N ASN A 190 -5.80 -2.52 -22.96
CA ASN A 190 -5.61 -3.94 -23.24
C ASN A 190 -4.14 -4.36 -23.03
N ASN A 191 -3.88 -5.68 -23.06
CA ASN A 191 -2.56 -6.23 -22.77
C ASN A 191 -1.49 -5.77 -23.78
N ASP A 192 -1.82 -5.63 -25.06
CA ASP A 192 -0.87 -5.20 -26.09
C ASP A 192 -0.44 -3.74 -25.87
N GLU A 193 -1.41 -2.87 -25.62
CA GLU A 193 -1.15 -1.46 -25.30
C GLU A 193 -0.42 -1.32 -23.96
N LEU A 194 -0.74 -2.15 -22.97
CA LEU A 194 -0.03 -2.17 -21.69
C LEU A 194 1.45 -2.56 -21.90
N ALA A 195 1.71 -3.62 -22.68
CA ALA A 195 3.06 -4.07 -22.98
C ALA A 195 3.85 -2.98 -23.74
N ARG A 196 3.21 -2.33 -24.72
CA ARG A 196 3.80 -1.20 -25.46
C ARG A 196 4.11 0.00 -24.56
N LEU A 197 3.20 0.38 -23.66
CA LEU A 197 3.41 1.50 -22.75
C LEU A 197 4.50 1.19 -21.71
N ARG A 198 4.58 -0.06 -21.24
CA ARG A 198 5.65 -0.53 -20.35
C ARG A 198 7.01 -0.53 -21.03
N SER A 199 7.10 -0.98 -22.29
CA SER A 199 8.37 -1.00 -23.02
C SER A 199 8.94 0.41 -23.24
N ILE A 200 8.08 1.38 -23.55
CA ILE A 200 8.47 2.80 -23.65
C ILE A 200 9.06 3.31 -22.32
N GLU A 201 8.39 3.00 -21.21
CA GLU A 201 8.86 3.42 -19.88
C GLU A 201 10.18 2.73 -19.48
N ILE A 202 10.32 1.43 -19.79
CA ILE A 202 11.57 0.69 -19.57
C ILE A 202 12.71 1.31 -20.36
N GLN A 203 12.51 1.60 -21.65
CA GLN A 203 13.53 2.23 -22.50
C GLN A 203 13.93 3.61 -21.96
N ARG A 204 12.95 4.41 -21.51
CA ARG A 204 13.23 5.71 -20.89
C ARG A 204 14.13 5.55 -19.65
N ARG A 205 13.82 4.59 -18.78
CA ARG A 205 14.62 4.33 -17.56
C ARG A 205 15.99 3.76 -17.87
N GLN A 206 16.12 2.95 -18.91
CA GLN A 206 17.42 2.46 -19.39
C GLN A 206 18.30 3.62 -19.88
N ILE A 207 17.75 4.57 -20.64
CA ILE A 207 18.47 5.77 -21.07
C ILE A 207 18.91 6.61 -19.87
N GLU A 208 18.04 6.80 -18.88
CA GLU A 208 18.36 7.56 -17.66
C GLU A 208 19.38 6.86 -16.75
N ALA A 209 19.37 5.52 -16.69
CA ALA A 209 20.35 4.73 -15.97
C ALA A 209 21.71 4.77 -16.68
N ALA A 210 21.72 4.66 -18.02
CA ALA A 210 22.94 4.74 -18.81
C ALA A 210 23.68 6.08 -18.64
N LYS A 211 22.94 7.20 -18.48
CA LYS A 211 23.52 8.50 -18.13
C LYS A 211 24.30 8.49 -16.80
N ARG A 212 23.98 7.56 -15.90
CA ARG A 212 24.63 7.33 -14.60
C ARG A 212 25.61 6.16 -14.61
N GLN A 213 25.88 5.58 -15.79
CA GLN A 213 26.67 4.34 -15.94
C GLN A 213 26.07 3.13 -15.20
N GLU A 214 24.75 3.12 -15.04
CA GLU A 214 23.98 2.05 -14.41
C GLU A 214 23.17 1.30 -15.46
N GLN A 215 22.84 0.03 -15.19
CA GLN A 215 21.88 -0.74 -15.98
C GLN A 215 20.53 -0.78 -15.28
N TYR A 216 19.45 -0.50 -16.00
CA TYR A 216 18.09 -0.65 -15.48
C TYR A 216 17.55 -2.06 -15.75
N ASP A 217 17.11 -2.71 -14.68
CA ASP A 217 16.40 -4.00 -14.71
C ASP A 217 15.09 -3.85 -13.92
N ALA A 218 13.97 -4.25 -14.54
CA ALA A 218 12.64 -4.07 -13.98
C ALA A 218 12.35 -5.00 -12.79
N ASP A 219 12.89 -6.23 -12.79
CA ASP A 219 12.72 -7.19 -11.69
C ASP A 219 13.58 -6.80 -10.49
N PHE A 220 14.80 -6.30 -10.76
CA PHE A 220 15.64 -5.70 -9.73
C PHE A 220 15.01 -4.45 -9.13
N ALA A 221 14.39 -3.60 -9.97
CA ALA A 221 13.65 -2.43 -9.50
C ALA A 221 12.46 -2.85 -8.62
N LEU A 222 11.70 -3.88 -9.02
CA LEU A 222 10.60 -4.45 -8.22
C LEU A 222 11.09 -4.99 -6.87
N LYS A 223 12.19 -5.73 -6.88
CA LYS A 223 12.80 -6.26 -5.65
C LYS A 223 13.22 -5.13 -4.71
N THR A 224 13.94 -4.15 -5.25
CA THR A 224 14.38 -2.95 -4.51
C THR A 224 13.17 -2.20 -3.95
N PHE A 225 12.10 -2.08 -4.74
CA PHE A 225 10.84 -1.47 -4.34
C PHE A 225 10.24 -2.15 -3.11
N CYS A 226 10.15 -3.49 -3.13
CA CYS A 226 9.64 -4.27 -2.01
C CYS A 226 10.54 -4.18 -0.77
N GLN A 227 11.86 -4.27 -0.95
CA GLN A 227 12.84 -4.18 0.14
C GLN A 227 12.78 -2.82 0.85
N ASN A 228 12.71 -1.73 0.08
CA ASN A 228 12.62 -0.37 0.63
C ASN A 228 11.33 -0.15 1.42
N ASN A 229 10.21 -0.70 0.95
CA ASN A 229 8.93 -0.64 1.68
C ASN A 229 9.04 -1.35 3.04
N ILE A 230 9.62 -2.55 3.06
CA ILE A 230 9.87 -3.30 4.30
C ILE A 230 10.76 -2.50 5.23
N LEU A 231 11.91 -2.02 4.74
CA LEU A 231 12.89 -1.27 5.53
C LEU A 231 12.25 -0.05 6.20
N ARG A 232 11.58 0.81 5.42
CA ARG A 232 11.02 2.06 5.97
C ARG A 232 9.94 1.81 7.01
N VAL A 233 9.02 0.87 6.79
CA VAL A 233 7.99 0.55 7.80
C VAL A 233 8.63 -0.06 9.04
N TRP A 234 9.62 -0.93 8.85
CA TRP A 234 10.35 -1.55 9.95
C TRP A 234 11.06 -0.48 10.79
N GLU A 235 11.80 0.44 10.16
CA GLU A 235 12.48 1.56 10.84
C GLU A 235 11.48 2.50 11.53
N HIS A 236 10.33 2.75 10.90
CA HIS A 236 9.28 3.53 11.52
C HIS A 236 8.75 2.88 12.80
N ARG A 237 8.49 1.57 12.80
CA ARG A 237 8.07 0.83 14.00
C ARG A 237 9.16 0.86 15.07
N HIS A 238 10.41 0.77 14.64
CA HIS A 238 11.56 0.83 15.54
C HIS A 238 11.69 2.21 16.20
N THR A 239 11.36 3.30 15.52
CA THR A 239 11.57 4.68 16.00
C THR A 239 10.38 5.31 16.75
N GLN A 240 9.25 4.61 16.92
CA GLN A 240 8.12 5.14 17.68
C GLN A 240 8.44 5.30 19.18
N VAL A 241 7.81 6.28 19.82
CA VAL A 241 8.13 6.82 21.17
C VAL A 241 8.17 5.78 22.31
N THR A 242 7.46 4.66 22.17
CA THR A 242 7.44 3.55 23.15
C THR A 242 8.48 2.46 22.87
N SER A 243 9.22 2.57 21.76
CA SER A 243 10.32 1.69 21.40
C SER A 243 11.63 2.32 21.86
N SER A 244 12.46 1.56 22.56
CA SER A 244 13.78 1.98 23.05
C SER A 244 14.82 2.23 21.93
N TYR A 245 14.40 2.36 20.67
CA TYR A 245 15.28 2.30 19.49
C TYR A 245 15.19 3.57 18.64
N LYS A 246 16.18 4.46 18.73
CA LYS A 246 16.24 5.71 17.94
C LYS A 246 17.10 5.61 16.66
N ILE A 247 17.48 4.40 16.21
CA ILE A 247 18.54 4.25 15.21
C ILE A 247 17.97 3.70 13.89
N LYS A 248 18.33 4.34 12.77
CA LYS A 248 18.08 3.86 11.40
C LYS A 248 19.07 2.75 11.06
N LEU A 249 18.58 1.60 10.60
CA LEU A 249 19.46 0.48 10.26
C LEU A 249 20.28 0.76 9.01
N SER A 250 19.71 1.51 8.05
CA SER A 250 20.38 1.92 6.82
C SER A 250 21.72 2.61 7.10
N ASP A 251 21.78 3.38 8.18
CA ASP A 251 22.90 4.25 8.52
C ASP A 251 23.98 3.50 9.33
N MET A 252 23.67 2.31 9.86
CA MET A 252 24.63 1.48 10.59
C MET A 252 25.59 0.76 9.64
N PRO A 253 26.89 0.66 9.98
CA PRO A 253 27.83 -0.23 9.30
C PRO A 253 27.33 -1.69 9.28
N PRO A 254 27.66 -2.48 8.23
CA PRO A 254 27.10 -3.82 8.05
C PRO A 254 27.25 -4.76 9.26
N LEU A 255 28.44 -4.79 9.88
CA LEU A 255 28.70 -5.65 11.04
C LEU A 255 27.99 -5.17 12.31
N GLU A 256 27.95 -3.85 12.54
CA GLU A 256 27.23 -3.26 13.67
C GLU A 256 25.73 -3.53 13.57
N ARG A 257 25.16 -3.38 12.37
CA ARG A 257 23.76 -3.70 12.05
C ARG A 257 23.44 -5.16 12.34
N MET A 258 24.31 -6.08 11.90
CA MET A 258 24.15 -7.52 12.16
C MET A 258 24.15 -7.82 13.66
N SER A 259 25.12 -7.26 14.39
CA SER A 259 25.24 -7.42 15.84
C SER A 259 24.02 -6.84 16.57
N TYR A 260 23.56 -5.66 16.16
CA TYR A 260 22.38 -5.01 16.70
C TYR A 260 21.13 -5.87 16.57
N ILE A 261 20.81 -6.33 15.35
CA ILE A 261 19.64 -7.18 15.09
C ILE A 261 19.74 -8.52 15.82
N SER A 262 20.93 -9.14 15.83
CA SER A 262 21.16 -10.40 16.53
C SER A 262 20.87 -10.28 18.03
N ARG A 263 21.38 -9.24 18.69
CA ARG A 263 21.10 -8.98 20.12
C ARG A 263 19.61 -8.79 20.39
N LYS A 264 18.92 -8.09 19.49
CA LYS A 264 17.48 -7.82 19.63
C LYS A 264 16.62 -9.06 19.41
N LEU A 265 17.00 -9.93 18.48
CA LEU A 265 16.35 -11.22 18.28
C LEU A 265 16.47 -12.10 19.53
N VAL A 266 17.68 -12.21 20.11
CA VAL A 266 17.89 -12.97 21.34
C VAL A 266 17.05 -12.43 22.49
N GLN A 267 17.06 -11.11 22.69
CA GLN A 267 16.25 -10.47 23.73
C GLN A 267 14.76 -10.79 23.54
N ARG A 268 14.26 -10.64 22.31
CA ARG A 268 12.85 -10.89 22.00
C ARG A 268 12.43 -12.35 22.15
N ILE A 269 13.27 -13.30 21.74
CA ILE A 269 13.02 -14.74 21.89
C ILE A 269 12.88 -15.08 23.38
N LYS A 270 13.79 -14.55 24.22
CA LYS A 270 13.73 -14.72 25.68
C LYS A 270 12.47 -14.11 26.28
N ASP A 271 12.16 -12.87 25.93
CA ASP A 271 10.97 -12.15 26.44
C ASP A 271 9.65 -12.86 26.08
N LYS A 272 9.62 -13.58 24.95
CA LYS A 272 8.45 -14.34 24.49
C LYS A 272 8.41 -15.78 24.98
N GLY A 273 9.48 -16.27 25.62
CA GLY A 273 9.58 -17.68 26.03
C GLY A 273 9.53 -18.65 24.86
N TRP A 274 9.98 -18.27 23.67
CA TRP A 274 10.00 -19.17 22.52
C TRP A 274 11.14 -20.19 22.65
N GLU A 275 10.84 -21.47 22.43
CA GLU A 275 11.81 -22.57 22.42
C GLU A 275 12.61 -22.61 21.11
N ILE A 276 13.33 -21.53 20.81
CA ILE A 276 14.17 -21.40 19.62
C ILE A 276 15.64 -21.41 20.05
N SER A 277 16.49 -22.17 19.35
CA SER A 277 17.93 -22.21 19.62
C SER A 277 18.56 -20.82 19.53
N LEU A 278 19.24 -20.42 20.61
CA LEU A 278 19.97 -19.16 20.73
C LEU A 278 21.43 -19.27 20.28
N GLU A 279 21.80 -20.37 19.61
CA GLU A 279 23.14 -20.55 19.05
C GLU A 279 23.48 -19.44 18.06
N GLN A 280 24.74 -18.99 18.08
CA GLN A 280 25.22 -17.89 17.26
C GLN A 280 24.92 -18.09 15.77
N LYS A 281 25.08 -19.32 15.25
CA LYS A 281 24.81 -19.65 13.84
C LYS A 281 23.33 -19.44 13.47
N ASN A 282 22.42 -19.85 14.34
CA ASN A 282 20.98 -19.73 14.13
C ASN A 282 20.53 -18.26 14.19
N ILE A 283 20.97 -17.53 15.22
CA ILE A 283 20.65 -16.11 15.38
C ILE A 283 21.22 -15.29 14.22
N THR A 284 22.46 -15.53 13.81
CA THR A 284 23.08 -14.82 12.69
C THR A 284 22.34 -15.08 11.38
N LYS A 285 21.90 -16.33 11.13
CA LYS A 285 21.08 -16.67 9.96
C LYS A 285 19.73 -15.95 9.99
N MET A 286 19.05 -15.92 11.14
CA MET A 286 17.78 -15.20 11.30
C MET A 286 17.95 -13.69 11.08
N ALA A 287 19.00 -13.10 11.66
CA ALA A 287 19.33 -11.69 11.50
C ALA A 287 19.62 -11.35 10.03
N ASN A 288 20.44 -12.14 9.35
CA ASN A 288 20.77 -11.89 7.94
C ASN A 288 19.56 -12.09 7.02
N ASN A 289 18.68 -13.05 7.32
CA ASN A 289 17.44 -13.24 6.58
C ASN A 289 16.51 -12.02 6.71
N LEU A 290 16.36 -11.46 7.92
CA LEU A 290 15.58 -10.25 8.14
C LEU A 290 16.18 -9.05 7.40
N LEU A 291 17.50 -8.87 7.52
CA LEU A 291 18.22 -7.81 6.83
C LEU A 291 18.14 -7.94 5.30
N SER A 292 18.25 -9.14 4.76
CA SER A 292 18.12 -9.41 3.32
C SER A 292 16.76 -8.98 2.75
N ARG A 293 15.68 -9.20 3.50
CA ARG A 293 14.33 -8.75 3.13
C ARG A 293 14.20 -7.23 3.11
N MET A 294 15.07 -6.52 3.80
CA MET A 294 15.14 -5.05 3.82
C MET A 294 16.18 -4.50 2.84
N GLY A 295 16.84 -5.34 2.02
CA GLY A 295 17.92 -4.90 1.14
C GLY A 295 19.24 -4.61 1.87
N LEU A 296 19.36 -5.05 3.12
CA LEU A 296 20.46 -4.74 4.03
C LEU A 296 21.34 -5.95 4.38
N ALA A 297 21.26 -7.04 3.59
CA ALA A 297 22.03 -8.27 3.81
C ALA A 297 23.53 -7.99 3.95
N VAL A 298 24.15 -8.65 4.92
CA VAL A 298 25.61 -8.67 5.03
C VAL A 298 26.10 -9.84 4.17
N ARG A 299 26.80 -9.52 3.08
CA ARG A 299 27.52 -10.54 2.31
C ARG A 299 28.62 -11.06 3.22
N GLN A 300 28.60 -12.37 3.51
CA GLN A 300 29.79 -13.02 4.04
C GLN A 300 30.84 -12.91 2.94
N ILE A 301 31.88 -12.11 3.17
CA ILE A 301 33.09 -12.21 2.37
C ILE A 301 33.63 -13.59 2.73
N THR A 302 33.35 -14.58 1.89
CA THR A 302 34.16 -15.80 1.89
C THR A 302 35.56 -15.30 1.53
N PRO A 303 36.57 -15.39 2.42
CA PRO A 303 37.93 -15.11 1.99
C PRO A 303 38.18 -16.06 0.82
N LEU A 304 38.57 -15.48 -0.33
CA LEU A 304 39.09 -16.26 -1.45
C LEU A 304 40.13 -17.20 -0.86
N SER A 305 39.90 -18.51 -0.96
CA SER A 305 40.91 -19.50 -0.63
C SER A 305 42.20 -19.08 -1.33
N PRO A 306 43.35 -19.02 -0.61
CA PRO A 306 44.61 -18.67 -1.24
C PRO A 306 44.81 -19.60 -2.43
N ILE A 307 45.05 -19.04 -3.61
CA ILE A 307 45.49 -19.80 -4.76
C ILE A 307 46.80 -20.49 -4.32
N PRO A 308 46.88 -21.83 -4.33
CA PRO A 308 48.14 -22.51 -4.03
C PRO A 308 49.16 -22.07 -5.09
N ILE A 309 50.32 -21.63 -4.62
CA ILE A 309 51.50 -21.34 -5.44
C ILE A 309 51.98 -22.63 -6.09
#